data_AF-A0A069D4W9-F1
#
_entry.id   AF-A0A069D4W9-F1
#
_cell.length_a   1.000
_cell.length_b   1.000
_cell.length_c   1.000
_cell.angle_alpha   90.00
_cell.angle_beta   90.00
_cell.angle_gamma   90.00
#
_symmetry.space_group_name_H-M   'P 1'
#
loop_
_entity.id
_entity.type
_entity.pdbx_description
1 polymer ?
#
loop_
_entity_poly.entity_id
_entity_poly.type
_entity_poly.pdbx_seq_one_letter_code
_entity_poly.pdbx_strand_id
1 'polypeptide(L)'
;MEESNVIKGTSVIIFGGEMLSLFWDLRWMIMLAVILVAVDFRFGIKAAQARGEKIRNSKAGRRTANKLIDYICYLVLGGLIGKAIGEPLGVNPTLVAAVCMGVACLFEVDSILQNICEYKGVKYSFSLWKVIIALVKSKQKDIGDAIEEGVRKEESK
;
A
#
# COMPACT_ATOMS: atom_id res chain seq x y z
N MET A 1 38.33 12.41 20.00
CA MET A 1 37.44 11.22 19.97
C MET A 1 36.13 11.51 20.68
N GLU A 2 36.16 12.14 21.85
CA GLU A 2 34.97 12.48 22.65
C GLU A 2 33.99 13.42 21.92
N GLU A 3 34.47 14.52 21.32
CA GLU A 3 33.61 15.40 20.52
C GLU A 3 32.98 14.73 19.29
N SER A 4 33.69 13.81 18.62
CA SER A 4 33.13 13.04 17.50
C SER A 4 32.00 12.10 17.96
N ASN A 5 32.13 11.53 19.16
CA ASN A 5 31.08 10.69 19.75
C ASN A 5 29.88 11.52 20.21
N VAL A 6 30.11 12.73 20.75
CA VAL A 6 29.04 13.66 21.13
C VAL A 6 28.29 14.17 19.90
N ILE A 7 29.00 14.52 18.81
CA ILE A 7 28.37 14.95 17.54
C ILE A 7 27.57 13.81 16.91
N LYS A 8 28.12 12.59 16.87
CA LYS A 8 27.39 11.40 16.38
C LYS A 8 26.18 11.07 17.26
N GLY A 9 26.29 11.20 18.58
CA GLY A 9 25.18 11.01 19.50
C GLY A 9 24.07 12.04 19.29
N THR A 10 24.45 13.31 19.10
CA THR A 10 23.52 14.41 18.89
C THR A 10 22.79 14.29 17.54
N SER A 11 23.49 13.94 16.46
CA SER A 11 22.86 13.75 15.14
C SER A 11 21.88 12.56 15.11
N VAL A 12 22.21 11.46 15.80
CA VAL A 12 21.30 10.31 15.94
C VAL A 12 20.04 10.68 16.73
N ILE A 13 20.17 11.50 17.78
CA ILE A 13 19.01 11.96 18.57
C ILE A 13 18.10 12.85 17.74
N ILE A 14 18.66 13.82 17.00
CA ILE A 14 17.87 14.74 16.16
C ILE A 14 17.14 13.96 15.06
N PHE A 15 17.87 13.14 14.30
CA PHE A 15 17.28 12.35 13.23
C PHE A 15 16.27 11.31 13.75
N GLY A 16 16.58 10.67 14.88
CA GLY A 16 15.65 9.74 15.54
C GLY A 16 14.36 10.43 15.99
N GLY A 17 14.46 11.66 16.51
CA GLY A 17 13.30 12.49 16.87
C GLY A 17 12.41 12.83 15.68
N GLU A 18 13.00 13.21 14.54
CA GLU A 18 12.25 13.49 13.31
C GLU A 18 11.55 12.24 12.76
N MET A 19 12.21 11.08 12.81
CA MET A 19 11.60 9.81 12.41
C MET A 19 10.43 9.44 13.31
N LEU A 20 10.58 9.57 14.63
CA LEU A 20 9.49 9.35 15.59
C LEU A 20 8.30 10.28 15.35
N SER A 21 8.57 11.56 15.06
CA SER A 21 7.54 12.54 14.67
C SER A 21 6.81 12.08 13.41
N LEU A 22 7.55 11.64 12.38
CA LEU A 22 6.96 11.12 11.15
C LEU A 22 6.05 9.92 11.43
N PHE A 23 6.51 8.93 12.21
CA PHE A 23 5.66 7.79 12.59
C PHE A 23 4.42 8.20 13.39
N TRP A 24 4.55 9.21 14.26
CA TRP A 24 3.43 9.74 15.01
C TRP A 24 2.37 10.35 14.08
N ASP A 25 2.77 11.11 13.07
CA ASP A 25 1.86 11.70 12.09
C ASP A 25 1.18 10.64 11.22
N LEU A 26 1.89 9.54 10.92
CA LEU A 26 1.38 8.45 10.09
C LEU A 26 0.59 7.37 10.87
N ARG A 27 0.46 7.50 12.20
CA ARG A 27 -0.10 6.45 13.09
C ARG A 27 -1.47 5.90 12.65
N TRP A 28 -2.35 6.76 12.15
CA TRP A 28 -3.69 6.36 11.73
C TRP A 28 -3.67 5.57 10.42
N MET A 29 -2.73 5.86 9.53
CA MET A 29 -2.54 5.11 8.29
C MET A 29 -1.91 3.74 8.56
N ILE A 30 -1.02 3.63 9.55
CA ILE A 30 -0.49 2.34 10.03
C ILE A 30 -1.63 1.48 10.59
N MET A 31 -2.50 2.05 11.43
CA MET A 31 -3.69 1.37 11.94
C MET A 31 -4.59 0.87 10.80
N LEU A 32 -4.84 1.71 9.79
CA LEU A 32 -5.62 1.31 8.61
C LEU A 32 -4.97 0.15 7.84
N ALA A 33 -3.65 0.21 7.61
CA ALA A 33 -2.91 -0.85 6.94
C ALA A 33 -3.02 -2.19 7.68
N VAL A 34 -2.90 -2.18 9.01
CA VAL A 34 -3.06 -3.39 9.83
C VAL A 34 -4.47 -3.97 9.68
N ILE A 35 -5.51 -3.13 9.68
CA ILE A 35 -6.89 -3.58 9.49
C ILE A 35 -7.08 -4.20 8.11
N LEU A 36 -6.59 -3.58 7.04
CA LEU A 36 -6.69 -4.10 5.68
C LEU A 36 -6.01 -5.46 5.52
N VAL A 37 -4.79 -5.60 6.04
CA VAL A 37 -4.04 -6.86 6.03
C VAL A 37 -4.78 -7.95 6.80
N ALA A 38 -5.38 -7.62 7.95
CA ALA A 38 -6.16 -8.59 8.74
C ALA A 38 -7.43 -9.05 8.01
N VAL A 39 -8.09 -8.13 7.29
CA VAL A 39 -9.26 -8.43 6.46
C VAL A 39 -8.88 -9.33 5.28
N ASP A 40 -7.81 -9.00 4.56
CA ASP A 40 -7.30 -9.84 3.47
C ASP A 40 -6.93 -11.24 3.95
N PHE A 41 -6.25 -11.36 5.10
CA PHE A 41 -5.92 -12.66 5.69
C PHE A 41 -7.17 -13.50 6.00
N ARG A 42 -8.21 -12.90 6.57
CA ARG A 42 -9.49 -13.57 6.86
C ARG A 42 -10.17 -14.07 5.59
N PHE A 43 -10.22 -13.26 4.54
CA PHE A 43 -10.84 -13.66 3.27
C PHE A 43 -9.97 -14.64 2.47
N GLY A 44 -8.65 -14.52 2.52
CA GLY A 44 -7.72 -15.46 1.91
C GLY A 44 -7.81 -16.86 2.51
N ILE A 45 -8.02 -16.99 3.82
CA ILE A 45 -8.30 -18.28 4.47
C ILE A 45 -9.63 -18.86 3.96
N LYS A 46 -10.70 -18.06 3.92
CA LYS A 46 -12.01 -18.52 3.44
C LYS A 46 -11.97 -18.98 1.98
N ALA A 47 -11.22 -18.26 1.13
CA ALA A 47 -11.01 -18.65 -0.27
C ALA A 47 -10.24 -19.97 -0.37
N ALA A 48 -9.17 -20.16 0.42
CA ALA A 48 -8.42 -21.42 0.46
C ALA A 48 -9.26 -22.61 0.97
N GLN A 49 -10.13 -22.38 1.97
CA GLN A 49 -11.09 -23.37 2.46
C GLN A 49 -12.10 -23.77 1.36
N ALA A 50 -12.61 -22.80 0.61
CA ALA A 50 -13.53 -23.06 -0.51
C ALA A 50 -12.87 -23.89 -1.63
N ARG A 51 -11.56 -23.75 -1.83
CA ARG A 51 -10.78 -24.58 -2.78
C ARG A 51 -10.40 -25.97 -2.27
N GLY A 52 -10.67 -26.28 -0.99
CA GLY A 52 -10.26 -27.54 -0.38
C GLY A 52 -8.72 -27.69 -0.25
N GLU A 53 -7.97 -26.60 -0.32
CA GLU A 53 -6.51 -26.63 -0.19
C GLU A 53 -6.08 -26.92 1.24
N LYS A 54 -4.97 -27.67 1.42
CA LYS A 54 -4.34 -27.82 2.73
C LYS A 54 -3.74 -26.49 3.18
N ILE A 55 -4.39 -25.84 4.15
CA ILE A 55 -3.93 -24.58 4.72
C ILE A 55 -2.70 -24.84 5.59
N ARG A 56 -1.53 -24.45 5.08
CA ARG A 56 -0.29 -24.43 5.87
C ARG A 56 -0.13 -23.06 6.52
N ASN A 57 -0.36 -22.97 7.83
CA ASN A 57 -0.28 -21.72 8.62
C ASN A 57 1.03 -20.93 8.37
N SER A 58 2.16 -21.62 8.23
CA SER A 58 3.46 -20.98 7.92
C SER A 58 3.48 -20.25 6.57
N LYS A 59 2.77 -20.75 5.54
CA LYS A 59 2.72 -20.09 4.22
C LYS A 59 1.81 -18.85 4.27
N ALA A 60 0.66 -18.97 4.92
CA ALA A 60 -0.29 -17.87 5.06
C ALA A 60 0.28 -16.72 5.91
N GLY A 61 0.97 -17.05 7.00
CA GLY A 61 1.66 -16.07 7.85
C GLY A 61 2.74 -15.29 7.08
N ARG A 62 3.60 -15.97 6.30
CA ARG A 62 4.61 -15.29 5.48
C ARG A 62 4.00 -14.33 4.44
N ARG A 63 2.89 -14.72 3.79
CA ARG A 63 2.20 -13.83 2.85
C ARG A 63 1.68 -12.57 3.54
N THR A 64 1.11 -12.73 4.73
CA THR A 64 0.57 -11.64 5.55
C THR A 64 1.68 -10.72 6.06
N ALA A 65 2.81 -11.29 6.49
CA ALA A 65 3.97 -10.54 6.94
C ALA A 65 4.60 -9.72 5.80
N ASN A 66 4.73 -10.31 4.60
CA ASN A 66 5.22 -9.56 3.44
C ASN A 66 4.31 -8.37 3.12
N LYS A 67 2.99 -8.58 3.11
CA LYS A 67 2.03 -7.48 2.91
C LYS A 67 2.17 -6.36 3.95
N LEU A 68 2.32 -6.73 5.22
CA LEU A 68 2.54 -5.76 6.29
C LEU A 68 3.85 -4.98 6.11
N ILE A 69 4.94 -5.66 5.73
CA ILE A 69 6.23 -5.03 5.45
C ILE A 69 6.10 -4.07 4.26
N ASP A 70 5.45 -4.50 3.18
CA ASP A 70 5.22 -3.68 2.00
C ASP A 70 4.47 -2.39 2.36
N TYR A 71 3.43 -2.47 3.20
CA TYR A 71 2.70 -1.30 3.67
C TYR A 71 3.56 -0.33 4.49
N ILE A 72 4.38 -0.84 5.41
CA ILE A 72 5.30 -0.01 6.18
C ILE A 72 6.29 0.68 5.24
N CYS A 73 6.80 -0.06 4.24
CA CYS A 73 7.70 0.49 3.23
C CYS A 73 7.05 1.60 2.40
N TYR A 74 5.83 1.41 1.88
CA TYR A 74 5.10 2.45 1.13
C TYR A 74 4.85 3.70 1.97
N LEU A 75 4.53 3.52 3.25
CA LEU A 75 4.20 4.60 4.16
C LEU A 75 5.43 5.41 4.56
N VAL A 76 6.55 4.74 4.87
CA VAL A 76 7.84 5.40 5.13
C VAL A 76 8.35 6.09 3.87
N LEU A 77 8.29 5.43 2.71
CA LEU A 77 8.70 6.02 1.43
C LEU A 77 7.86 7.26 1.10
N GLY A 78 6.54 7.19 1.24
CA GLY A 78 5.65 8.32 1.02
C GLY A 78 5.90 9.48 1.99
N GLY A 79 6.19 9.18 3.26
CA GLY A 79 6.58 10.18 4.25
C GLY A 79 7.90 10.86 3.92
N LEU A 80 8.90 10.10 3.47
CA LEU A 80 10.21 10.63 3.03
C LEU A 80 10.08 11.47 1.76
N ILE A 81 9.31 11.03 0.77
CA ILE A 81 9.01 11.83 -0.44
C ILE A 81 8.26 13.10 -0.05
N GLY A 82 7.29 13.00 0.87
CA GLY A 82 6.57 14.13 1.41
C GLY A 82 7.50 15.16 2.06
N LYS A 83 8.49 14.70 2.83
CA LYS A 83 9.50 15.56 3.46
C LYS A 83 10.50 16.14 2.46
N ALA A 84 10.98 15.33 1.52
CA ALA A 84 12.04 15.72 0.59
C ALA A 84 11.53 16.58 -0.58
N ILE A 85 10.31 16.34 -1.05
CA ILE A 85 9.74 16.95 -2.26
C ILE A 85 8.46 17.71 -1.93
N GLY A 86 7.56 17.12 -1.13
CA GLY A 86 6.29 17.75 -0.77
C GLY A 86 6.47 19.06 -0.02
N GLU A 87 7.31 19.07 1.03
CA GLU A 87 7.55 20.23 1.89
C GLU A 87 8.16 21.42 1.11
N PRO A 88 9.19 21.25 0.25
CA PRO A 88 9.65 22.31 -0.66
C PRO A 88 8.59 22.85 -1.63
N LEU A 89 7.60 22.04 -1.99
CA LEU A 89 6.49 22.43 -2.87
C LEU A 89 5.27 22.99 -2.11
N GLY A 90 5.36 23.15 -0.78
CA GLY A 90 4.26 23.62 0.07
C GLY A 90 3.15 22.58 0.29
N VAL A 91 3.40 21.32 -0.05
CA VAL A 91 2.47 20.20 0.14
C VAL A 91 2.76 19.53 1.47
N ASN A 92 1.70 19.24 2.23
CA ASN A 92 1.84 18.56 3.51
C ASN A 92 2.42 17.13 3.32
N PRO A 93 3.51 16.76 4.00
CA PRO A 93 4.12 15.42 3.89
C PRO A 93 3.15 14.27 4.17
N THR A 94 2.22 14.45 5.11
CA THR A 94 1.19 13.46 5.44
C THR A 94 0.24 13.22 4.28
N LEU A 95 -0.06 14.24 3.47
CA LEU A 95 -0.90 14.09 2.28
C LEU A 95 -0.20 13.25 1.22
N VAL A 96 1.09 13.51 0.97
CA VAL A 96 1.89 12.71 0.02
C VAL A 96 1.97 11.26 0.48
N ALA A 97 2.21 11.02 1.77
CA ALA A 97 2.19 9.69 2.35
C ALA A 97 0.81 9.01 2.22
N ALA A 98 -0.28 9.76 2.40
CA ALA A 98 -1.64 9.26 2.24
C ALA A 98 -1.95 8.87 0.77
N VAL A 99 -1.43 9.61 -0.20
CA VAL A 99 -1.57 9.26 -1.63
C VAL A 99 -0.79 7.98 -1.94
N CYS A 100 0.46 7.87 -1.50
CA CYS A 100 1.26 6.65 -1.66
C CYS A 100 0.59 5.44 -0.99
N MET A 101 0.08 5.62 0.22
CA MET A 101 -0.68 4.60 0.94
C MET A 101 -1.98 4.23 0.22
N GLY A 102 -2.68 5.22 -0.36
CA GLY A 102 -3.88 5.00 -1.16
C GLY A 102 -3.62 4.09 -2.36
N VAL A 103 -2.49 4.27 -3.05
CA VAL A 103 -2.09 3.38 -4.16
C VAL A 103 -1.86 1.95 -3.64
N ALA A 104 -1.17 1.77 -2.53
CA ALA A 104 -0.97 0.45 -1.92
C ALA A 104 -2.29 -0.21 -1.52
N CYS A 105 -3.24 0.56 -0.96
CA CYS A 105 -4.58 0.07 -0.65
C CYS A 105 -5.32 -0.44 -1.90
N LEU A 106 -5.18 0.23 -3.06
CA LEU A 106 -5.87 -0.18 -4.29
C LEU A 106 -5.42 -1.57 -4.76
N PHE A 107 -4.11 -1.87 -4.69
CA PHE A 107 -3.61 -3.21 -5.01
C PHE A 107 -4.15 -4.28 -4.07
N GLU A 108 -4.29 -3.94 -2.79
CA GLU A 108 -4.77 -4.89 -1.80
C GLU A 108 -6.28 -5.13 -1.88
N VAL A 109 -7.07 -4.10 -2.16
CA VAL A 109 -8.49 -4.26 -2.41
C VAL A 109 -8.71 -5.16 -3.64
N ASP A 110 -7.84 -5.10 -4.66
CA ASP A 110 -7.92 -6.00 -5.81
C ASP A 110 -7.72 -7.46 -5.37
N SER A 111 -6.68 -7.71 -4.56
CA SER A 111 -6.41 -9.02 -3.93
C SER A 111 -7.60 -9.52 -3.08
N ILE A 112 -8.21 -8.66 -2.27
CA ILE A 112 -9.35 -9.02 -1.42
C ILE A 112 -10.57 -9.39 -2.28
N LEU A 113 -10.89 -8.58 -3.29
CA LEU A 113 -12.04 -8.82 -4.15
C LEU A 113 -11.89 -10.11 -4.94
N GLN A 114 -10.69 -10.41 -5.43
CA GLN A 114 -10.39 -11.68 -6.06
C GLN A 114 -10.69 -12.85 -5.10
N ASN A 115 -10.16 -12.82 -3.87
CA ASN A 115 -10.42 -13.85 -2.86
C ASN A 115 -11.92 -13.98 -2.52
N ILE A 116 -12.67 -12.87 -2.42
CA ILE A 116 -14.12 -12.89 -2.13
C ILE A 116 -14.91 -13.52 -3.27
N CYS A 117 -14.59 -13.18 -4.52
CA CYS A 117 -15.31 -13.70 -5.67
C CYS A 117 -15.01 -15.18 -5.91
N GLU A 118 -13.78 -15.62 -5.65
CA GLU A 118 -13.42 -17.03 -5.59
C GLU A 118 -14.22 -17.77 -4.52
N TYR A 119 -14.36 -17.21 -3.32
CA TYR A 119 -15.19 -17.79 -2.25
C TYR A 119 -16.69 -17.89 -2.63
N LYS A 120 -17.22 -16.92 -3.38
CA LYS A 120 -18.63 -16.90 -3.81
C LYS A 120 -18.91 -17.69 -5.09
N GLY A 121 -17.88 -18.28 -5.73
CA GLY A 121 -18.03 -19.04 -6.98
C GLY A 121 -18.43 -18.19 -8.20
N VAL A 122 -18.25 -16.86 -8.12
CA VAL A 122 -18.55 -15.95 -9.23
C VAL A 122 -17.28 -15.78 -10.06
N LYS A 123 -17.34 -16.09 -11.37
CA LYS A 123 -16.23 -15.82 -12.30
C LYS A 123 -15.99 -14.31 -12.35
N TYR A 124 -14.89 -13.86 -11.76
CA TYR A 124 -14.53 -12.46 -11.67
C TYR A 124 -14.02 -11.95 -13.03
N SER A 125 -14.64 -10.89 -13.57
CA SER A 125 -14.17 -10.20 -14.80
C SER A 125 -13.99 -8.69 -14.62
N PHE A 126 -14.14 -8.18 -13.40
CA PHE A 126 -14.05 -6.75 -13.06
C PHE A 126 -12.73 -6.46 -12.34
N SER A 127 -11.68 -6.14 -13.10
CA SER A 127 -10.42 -5.67 -12.51
C SER A 127 -10.62 -4.26 -11.92
N LEU A 128 -10.10 -3.99 -10.71
CA LEU A 128 -10.18 -2.64 -10.12
C LEU A 128 -9.53 -1.58 -11.01
N TRP A 129 -8.55 -1.98 -11.82
CA TRP A 129 -7.99 -1.14 -12.86
C TRP A 129 -9.02 -0.58 -13.83
N LYS A 130 -10.02 -1.37 -14.21
CA LYS A 130 -11.12 -0.89 -15.08
C LYS A 130 -11.99 0.14 -14.37
N VAL A 131 -12.18 0.01 -13.06
CA VAL A 131 -12.93 0.98 -12.25
C VAL A 131 -12.13 2.27 -12.07
N ILE A 132 -10.83 2.18 -11.81
CA ILE A 132 -9.93 3.32 -11.72
C ILE A 132 -9.86 4.05 -13.07
N ILE A 133 -9.66 3.32 -14.18
CA ILE A 133 -9.67 3.88 -15.54
C ILE A 133 -11.02 4.54 -15.82
N ALA A 134 -12.14 3.91 -15.48
CA ALA A 134 -13.46 4.50 -15.67
C ALA A 134 -13.64 5.80 -14.86
N LEU A 135 -13.15 5.84 -13.61
CA LEU A 135 -13.17 7.04 -12.79
C LEU A 135 -12.26 8.15 -13.34
N VAL A 136 -11.05 7.81 -13.77
CA VAL A 136 -10.12 8.76 -14.40
C VAL A 136 -10.73 9.29 -15.70
N LYS A 137 -11.24 8.42 -16.56
CA LYS A 137 -11.94 8.77 -17.82
C LYS A 137 -13.17 9.63 -17.60
N SER A 138 -13.89 9.45 -16.48
CA SER A 138 -15.03 10.30 -16.11
C SER A 138 -14.63 11.73 -15.75
N LYS A 139 -13.41 11.95 -15.24
CA LYS A 139 -12.88 13.27 -14.90
C LYS A 139 -12.04 13.88 -16.04
N GLN A 140 -11.22 13.08 -16.69
CA GLN A 140 -10.32 13.46 -17.79
C GLN A 140 -10.22 12.30 -18.80
N LYS A 141 -10.86 12.48 -19.95
CA LYS A 141 -10.95 11.45 -20.99
C LYS A 141 -9.58 11.09 -21.56
N ASP A 142 -8.75 12.09 -21.86
CA ASP A 142 -7.45 11.89 -22.52
C ASP A 142 -6.46 11.05 -21.69
N ILE A 143 -6.41 11.29 -20.37
CA ILE A 143 -5.57 10.51 -19.46
C ILE A 143 -6.13 9.09 -19.27
N GLY A 144 -7.46 8.97 -19.17
CA GLY A 144 -8.13 7.68 -19.06
C GLY A 144 -7.84 6.77 -20.27
N ASP A 145 -7.91 7.33 -21.47
CA ASP A 145 -7.66 6.60 -22.71
C ASP A 145 -6.18 6.19 -22.86
N ALA A 146 -5.24 7.06 -22.47
CA ALA A 146 -3.81 6.75 -22.49
C ALA A 146 -3.44 5.60 -21.53
N ILE A 147 -4.03 5.58 -20.34
CA ILE A 147 -3.83 4.49 -19.36
C ILE A 147 -4.47 3.19 -19.87
N GLU A 148 -5.68 3.26 -20.45
CA GLU A 148 -6.38 2.09 -21.01
C GLU A 148 -5.58 1.43 -22.15
N GLU A 149 -4.97 2.23 -23.03
CA GLU A 149 -4.07 1.72 -24.07
C GLU A 149 -2.80 1.08 -23.51
N GLY A 150 -2.22 1.66 -22.46
CA GLY A 150 -1.05 1.10 -21.78
C GLY A 150 -1.32 -0.28 -21.19
N VAL A 151 -2.44 -0.40 -20.46
CA VAL A 151 -2.86 -1.68 -19.84
C VAL A 151 -3.19 -2.73 -20.90
N ARG A 152 -3.88 -2.36 -21.99
CA ARG A 152 -4.16 -3.31 -23.10
C ARG A 152 -2.91 -3.86 -23.77
N LYS A 153 -1.85 -3.05 -23.89
CA LYS A 153 -0.57 -3.48 -24.48
C LYS A 153 0.19 -4.46 -23.58
N GLU A 154 0.02 -4.37 -22.26
CA GLU A 154 0.59 -5.34 -21.31
C GLU A 154 -0.18 -6.67 -21.32
N GLU A 155 -1.51 -6.65 -21.42
CA GLU A 155 -2.32 -7.88 -21.50
C GLU A 155 -2.12 -8.67 -22.83
N SER A 156 -1.59 -8.02 -23.88
CA SER A 156 -1.35 -8.66 -25.19
C SER A 156 0.06 -9.23 -25.38
N LYS A 157 0.95 -9.11 -24.39
CA LYS A 157 2.32 -9.68 -24.40
C LYS A 157 2.37 -10.99 -23.64
#